data_AF-A0A7K0LR88-F1
#
_entry.id   AF-A0A7K0LR88-F1
#
_cell.length_a   1.000
_cell.length_b   1.000
_cell.length_c   1.000
_cell.angle_alpha   90.00
_cell.angle_beta   90.00
_cell.angle_gamma   90.00
#
_symmetry.space_group_name_H-M   'P 1'
#
loop_
_entity.id
_entity.type
_entity.pdbx_description
1 polymer ?
#
loop_
_entity_poly.entity_id
_entity_poly.type
_entity_poly.pdbx_seq_one_letter_code
_entity_poly.pdbx_strand_id
1 'polypeptide(L)' 'MRLDLVVGPHGAGKSTFVELVLAPLRPGVTFVNADVIAAARWPDDPARHAYDAARVAADTRESLISAGHPFIA' A
#
# COMPACT_ATOMS: atom_id res chain seq x y z
N MET A 1 -15.74 -9.11 3.62
CA MET A 1 -14.59 -8.28 3.22
C MET A 1 -13.41 -9.20 2.92
N ARG A 2 -12.64 -8.92 1.86
CA ARG A 2 -11.44 -9.68 1.47
C ARG A 2 -10.21 -8.77 1.59
N LEU A 3 -9.15 -9.28 2.19
CA LEU A 3 -7.83 -8.65 2.30
C LEU A 3 -6.81 -9.52 1.58
N ASP A 4 -6.03 -8.91 0.69
CA ASP A 4 -4.89 -9.56 0.06
C ASP A 4 -3.61 -8.94 0.62
N LEU A 5 -2.84 -9.74 1.36
CA LEU A 5 -1.63 -9.32 2.06
C LEU A 5 -0.39 -9.82 1.30
N VAL A 6 0.49 -8.91 0.88
CA VAL A 6 1.74 -9.22 0.17
C VAL A 6 2.92 -8.90 1.08
N VAL A 7 3.61 -9.94 1.55
CA VAL A 7 4.72 -9.83 2.51
C VAL A 7 6.05 -10.32 1.94
N GLY A 8 7.14 -9.70 2.39
CA GLY A 8 8.50 -9.97 1.94
C GLY A 8 9.47 -8.84 2.29
N PRO A 9 10.80 -9.09 2.29
CA PRO A 9 11.80 -8.10 2.68
C PRO A 9 11.80 -6.87 1.75
N HIS A 10 12.43 -5.77 2.20
CA HIS A 10 12.63 -4.60 1.35
C HIS A 10 13.44 -5.00 0.10
N GLY A 11 13.04 -4.50 -1.08
CA GLY A 11 13.64 -4.92 -2.36
C GLY A 11 13.14 -6.25 -2.94
N ALA A 12 12.27 -7.00 -2.27
CA ALA A 12 11.75 -8.28 -2.79
C ALA A 12 10.78 -8.17 -3.99
N GLY A 13 10.49 -6.96 -4.48
CA GLY A 13 9.59 -6.74 -5.62
C GLY A 13 8.10 -6.74 -5.31
N LYS A 14 7.69 -6.55 -4.05
CA LYS A 14 6.26 -6.56 -3.63
C LYS A 14 5.40 -5.56 -4.40
N SER A 15 5.84 -4.29 -4.48
CA SER A 15 5.09 -3.25 -5.21
C SER A 15 4.99 -3.59 -6.69
N THR A 16 6.06 -4.12 -7.28
CA THR A 16 6.08 -4.60 -8.67
C THR A 16 5.10 -5.76 -8.90
N PHE A 17 5.05 -6.74 -7.98
CA PHE A 17 4.08 -7.83 -8.06
C PHE A 17 2.64 -7.31 -7.97
N VAL A 18 2.38 -6.37 -7.05
CA VAL A 18 1.05 -5.77 -6.94
C VAL A 18 0.68 -5.02 -8.21
N GLU A 19 1.56 -4.18 -8.73
CA GLU A 19 1.34 -3.36 -9.92
C GLU A 19 1.11 -4.21 -11.18
N LEU A 20 1.98 -5.20 -11.43
CA LEU A 20 2.00 -5.92 -12.69
C LEU A 20 1.12 -7.19 -12.69
N VAL A 21 0.76 -7.72 -11.53
CA VAL A 21 0.03 -8.99 -11.43
C VAL A 21 -1.28 -8.83 -10.66
N LEU A 22 -1.24 -8.34 -9.43
CA LEU A 22 -2.42 -8.39 -8.56
C LEU A 22 -3.46 -7.32 -8.89
N ALA A 23 -3.03 -6.08 -9.15
CA ALA A 23 -3.92 -4.97 -9.48
C ALA A 23 -4.69 -5.19 -10.80
N PRO A 24 -4.09 -5.69 -11.90
CA PRO A 24 -4.82 -6.05 -13.11
C PRO A 24 -5.91 -7.10 -12.88
N LEU A 25 -5.69 -8.05 -11.95
CA LEU A 25 -6.67 -9.07 -11.57
C LEU A 25 -7.76 -8.55 -10.62
N ARG A 26 -7.60 -7.34 -10.08
CA ARG A 26 -8.45 -6.74 -9.04
C ARG A 26 -8.75 -5.26 -9.33
N PRO A 27 -9.38 -4.96 -10.48
CA PRO A 27 -9.67 -3.58 -10.85
C PRO A 27 -10.54 -2.90 -9.78
N GLY A 28 -10.18 -1.65 -9.44
CA GLY A 28 -10.89 -0.84 -8.45
C GLY A 28 -10.58 -1.16 -6.98
N VAL A 29 -9.74 -2.16 -6.68
CA VAL A 29 -9.30 -2.43 -5.31
C VAL A 29 -8.11 -1.53 -4.96
N THR A 30 -8.22 -0.79 -3.86
CA THR A 30 -7.16 0.12 -3.40
C THR A 30 -5.92 -0.66 -2.93
N PHE A 31 -4.74 -0.20 -3.33
CA PHE A 31 -3.47 -0.66 -2.78
C PHE A 31 -2.95 0.33 -1.74
N VAL A 32 -2.68 -0.14 -0.52
CA VAL A 32 -2.26 0.70 0.60
C VAL A 32 -0.86 0.29 1.07
N ASN A 33 0.16 0.97 0.56
CA ASN A 33 1.57 0.71 0.87
C ASN A 33 2.31 1.99 1.27
N ALA A 34 3.07 1.92 2.35
CA ALA A 34 3.78 3.09 2.90
C ALA A 34 4.86 3.63 1.95
N ASP A 35 5.62 2.76 1.29
CA ASP A 35 6.69 3.18 0.37
C ASP A 35 6.10 3.91 -0.85
N VAL A 36 4.98 3.42 -1.38
CA VAL A 36 4.24 4.08 -2.47
C VAL A 36 3.68 5.44 -2.04
N ILE A 37 3.11 5.51 -0.83
CA ILE A 37 2.61 6.77 -0.26
C ILE A 37 3.76 7.77 -0.07
N ALA A 38 4.91 7.31 0.42
CA ALA A 38 6.09 8.14 0.62
C ALA A 38 6.58 8.73 -0.70
N ALA A 39 6.77 7.87 -1.71
CA ALA A 39 7.21 8.27 -3.05
C ALA A 39 6.25 9.27 -3.72
N ALA A 40 4.94 9.10 -3.53
CA ALA A 40 3.94 9.99 -4.11
C ALA A 40 3.86 11.36 -3.40
N ARG A 41 4.04 11.41 -2.07
CA ARG A 41 3.87 12.64 -1.28
C ARG A 41 5.16 13.44 -1.12
N TRP A 42 6.30 12.76 -1.06
CA TRP A 42 7.61 13.35 -0.86
C TRP A 42 8.58 12.80 -1.91
N PRO A 43 8.42 13.15 -3.19
CA PRO A 43 9.24 12.62 -4.27
C PRO A 43 10.74 12.95 -4.10
N ASP A 44 11.06 14.08 -3.47
CA ASP A 44 12.45 14.53 -3.28
C ASP A 44 13.16 13.85 -2.09
N ASP A 45 12.41 13.42 -1.05
CA ASP A 45 12.98 12.76 0.13
C ASP A 45 11.98 11.77 0.79
N PRO A 46 11.62 10.68 0.11
CA PRO A 46 10.61 9.75 0.60
C PRO A 46 11.09 8.97 1.83
N ALA A 47 12.40 8.70 1.91
CA ALA A 47 12.99 7.93 3.00
C ALA A 47 12.88 8.68 4.34
N ARG A 48 13.10 10.00 4.36
CA ARG A 48 12.96 10.81 5.57
C ARG A 48 11.52 10.88 6.09
N HIS A 49 10.54 10.63 5.22
CA HIS A 49 9.12 10.63 5.55
C HIS A 49 8.51 9.22 5.67
N ALA A 50 9.33 8.17 5.74
CA ALA A 50 8.85 6.78 5.84
C ALA A 50 7.90 6.56 7.05
N TYR A 51 8.19 7.19 8.20
CA TYR A 51 7.33 7.09 9.38
C TYR A 51 5.97 7.77 9.17
N ASP A 52 5.96 8.97 8.59
CA ASP A 52 4.71 9.68 8.27
C ASP A 52 3.87 8.89 7.25
N ALA A 53 4.51 8.33 6.23
CA ALA A 53 3.85 7.49 5.23
C ALA A 53 3.28 6.20 5.85
N ALA A 54 4.01 5.57 6.77
CA ALA A 54 3.55 4.38 7.48
C ALA A 54 2.32 4.65 8.34
N ARG A 55 2.28 5.81 9.02
CA ARG A 55 1.09 6.25 9.77
C ARG A 55 -0.11 6.44 8.85
N VAL A 56 0.06 7.16 7.74
CA VAL A 56 -1.00 7.34 6.74
C VAL A 56 -1.50 6.00 6.21
N ALA A 57 -0.59 5.06 5.92
CA ALA A 57 -0.96 3.73 5.46
C ALA A 57 -1.77 2.97 6.54
N ALA A 58 -1.40 3.10 7.82
CA ALA A 58 -2.14 2.48 8.92
C ALA A 58 -3.56 3.06 9.05
N ASP A 59 -3.68 4.38 9.10
CA ASP A 59 -4.97 5.07 9.22
C ASP A 59 -5.91 4.76 8.04
N THR A 60 -5.34 4.66 6.83
CA THR A 60 -6.08 4.31 5.62
C THR A 60 -6.62 2.88 5.69
N ARG A 61 -5.79 1.92 6.12
CA ARG A 61 -6.21 0.51 6.31
C ARG A 61 -7.31 0.40 7.36
N GLU A 62 -7.16 1.08 8.50
CA GLU A 62 -8.16 1.09 9.56
C GLU A 62 -9.52 1.64 9.08
N SER A 63 -9.48 2.71 8.30
CA SER A 63 -10.68 3.30 7.70
C SER A 63 -11.39 2.35 6.73
N LEU A 64 -10.61 1.63 5.90
CA LEU A 64 -11.15 0.66 4.95
C LEU A 64 -11.72 -0.58 5.65
N ILE A 65 -11.04 -1.06 6.71
CA ILE A 65 -11.54 -2.14 7.57
C ILE A 65 -12.88 -1.74 8.19
N SER A 66 -12.93 -0.56 8.82
CA SER A 66 -14.15 -0.03 9.46
C SER A 66 -15.31 0.12 8.47
N ALA A 67 -15.01 0.52 7.23
CA ALA A 67 -16.01 0.66 6.17
C ALA A 67 -16.31 -0.66 5.43
N GLY A 68 -15.66 -1.78 5.77
CA GLY A 68 -15.83 -3.08 5.11
C GLY A 68 -15.35 -3.14 3.65
N HIS A 69 -14.50 -2.20 3.23
CA HIS A 69 -14.00 -2.10 1.86
C HIS A 69 -12.76 -2.99 1.65
N PRO A 70 -12.68 -3.72 0.53
CA PRO A 70 -11.51 -4.54 0.23
C PRO A 70 -10.29 -3.68 -0.15
N PHE A 71 -9.10 -4.16 0.19
CA PHE A 71 -7.84 -3.53 -0.21
C PHE A 71 -6.69 -4.55 -0.27
N ILE A 72 -5.61 -4.14 -0.91
CA ILE A 72 -4.33 -4.86 -0.96
C ILE A 72 -3.36 -4.15 0.00
N ALA A 73 -2.63 -4.92 0.81
CA ALA A 73 -1.66 -4.43 1.79
C ALA A 73 -0.27 -5.01 1.55
#